data_AF-A0A9Q9M8T4-F1
#
_entry.id   AF-A0A9Q9M8T4-F1
#
_cell.length_a   1.000
_cell.length_b   1.000
_cell.length_c   1.000
_cell.angle_alpha   90.00
_cell.angle_beta   90.00
_cell.angle_gamma   90.00
#
_symmetry.space_group_name_H-M   'P 1'
#
loop_
_entity.id
_entity.type
_entity.pdbx_description
1 polymer ?
#
loop_
_entity_poly.entity_id
_entity_poly.type
_entity_poly.pdbx_seq_one_letter_code
_entity_poly.pdbx_strand_id
1 'polypeptide(L)'
;MIPWFRFSRVPWGTVYLLRSNTEAGLFKIGFTKRKVIERRAELNRIAGDDMKIVATVTMPWARKCETLILRRIRRNPFRKRDRRGTEWFWLRPGEDVQQISERLEKAANRIELIAKLKLSWPRQCEKKHFRSGAQPSYQK
;
A
#
# COMPACT_ATOMS: atom_id res chain seq x y z
N MET A 1 -20.36 25.53 2.33
CA MET A 1 -20.09 24.27 3.07
C MET A 1 -18.89 23.58 2.42
N ILE A 2 -17.74 23.50 3.09
CA ILE A 2 -16.48 22.99 2.50
C ILE A 2 -16.60 21.47 2.27
N PRO A 3 -16.41 20.95 1.04
CA PRO A 3 -16.65 19.54 0.68
C PRO A 3 -15.89 18.50 1.52
N TRP A 4 -14.87 18.92 2.27
CA TRP A 4 -14.06 18.08 3.15
C TRP A 4 -14.78 17.59 4.41
N PHE A 5 -15.88 18.24 4.84
CA PHE A 5 -16.60 17.93 6.08
C PHE A 5 -17.66 16.82 5.96
N ARG A 6 -17.76 16.11 4.82
CA ARG A 6 -18.70 14.97 4.70
C ARG A 6 -18.05 13.69 5.22
N PHE A 7 -18.12 13.53 6.54
CA PHE A 7 -17.56 12.43 7.34
C PHE A 7 -18.32 11.11 7.29
N SER A 8 -19.50 11.06 6.67
CA SER A 8 -20.42 9.93 6.81
C SER A 8 -19.92 8.61 6.21
N ARG A 9 -18.91 8.67 5.32
CA ARG A 9 -18.27 7.47 4.73
C ARG A 9 -16.79 7.72 4.49
N VAL A 10 -15.98 7.65 5.54
CA VAL A 10 -14.53 7.64 5.39
C VAL A 10 -14.14 6.42 4.53
N PRO A 11 -13.52 6.60 3.35
CA PRO A 11 -13.25 5.50 2.45
C PRO A 11 -12.09 4.66 3.01
N TRP A 12 -12.42 3.46 3.48
CA TRP A 12 -11.44 2.46 3.92
C TRP A 12 -10.89 1.67 2.75
N GLY A 13 -9.68 1.16 2.95
CA GLY A 13 -9.10 0.15 2.09
C GLY A 13 -7.69 -0.21 2.53
N THR A 14 -7.03 -1.00 1.69
CA THR A 14 -5.71 -1.53 1.93
C THR A 14 -4.83 -1.25 0.74
N VAL A 15 -3.68 -0.64 0.99
CA VAL A 15 -2.58 -0.55 0.03
C VAL A 15 -1.66 -1.74 0.28
N TYR A 16 -1.26 -2.43 -0.78
CA TYR A 16 -0.37 -3.57 -0.70
C TYR A 16 0.82 -3.42 -1.63
N LEU A 17 1.94 -3.98 -1.20
CA LEU A 17 3.16 -4.14 -1.96
C LEU A 17 3.33 -5.62 -2.28
N LEU A 18 3.34 -5.94 -3.57
CA LEU A 18 3.63 -7.25 -4.12
C LEU A 18 5.02 -7.27 -4.74
N ARG A 19 5.69 -8.41 -4.65
CA ARG A 19 6.95 -8.71 -5.34
C ARG A 19 6.74 -9.96 -6.20
N SER A 20 7.34 -10.00 -7.39
CA SER A 20 7.40 -11.22 -8.19
C SER A 20 8.43 -12.19 -7.60
N ASN A 21 8.08 -13.48 -7.48
CA ASN A 21 8.99 -14.54 -7.08
C ASN A 21 9.91 -14.94 -8.26
N THR A 22 9.39 -14.92 -9.49
CA THR A 22 10.12 -15.22 -10.73
C THR A 22 11.06 -14.10 -11.17
N GLU A 23 10.60 -12.85 -11.06
CA GLU A 23 11.36 -11.66 -11.42
C GLU A 23 11.72 -10.88 -10.15
N ALA A 24 12.84 -11.23 -9.50
CA ALA A 24 13.21 -10.75 -8.16
C ALA A 24 13.23 -9.21 -8.00
N GLY A 25 13.44 -8.47 -9.08
CA GLY A 25 13.44 -7.01 -9.13
C GLY A 25 12.08 -6.37 -9.46
N LEU A 26 11.07 -7.14 -9.84
CA LEU A 26 9.76 -6.63 -10.22
C LEU A 26 8.85 -6.55 -8.98
N PHE A 27 8.18 -5.40 -8.81
CA PHE A 27 7.20 -5.19 -7.75
C PHE A 27 5.97 -4.42 -8.25
N LYS A 28 4.86 -4.57 -7.52
CA LYS A 28 3.59 -3.87 -7.76
C LYS A 28 3.09 -3.23 -6.49
N ILE A 29 2.55 -2.01 -6.64
CA ILE A 29 1.77 -1.36 -5.58
C ILE A 29 0.31 -1.31 -6.01
N GLY A 30 -0.58 -1.84 -5.19
CA GLY A 30 -2.00 -1.83 -5.48
C GLY A 30 -2.85 -1.40 -4.30
N PHE A 31 -4.11 -1.11 -4.60
CA PHE A 31 -5.14 -0.75 -3.64
C PHE A 31 -6.33 -1.69 -3.77
N THR A 32 -6.95 -2.03 -2.63
CA THR A 32 -8.22 -2.75 -2.59
C THR A 32 -9.15 -2.19 -1.51
N LYS A 33 -10.46 -2.29 -1.74
CA LYS A 33 -11.50 -2.01 -0.74
C LYS A 33 -11.99 -3.27 0.00
N ARG A 34 -11.63 -4.47 -0.50
CA ARG A 34 -12.07 -5.75 0.07
C ARG A 34 -11.38 -6.03 1.41
N LYS A 35 -12.02 -6.81 2.30
CA LYS A 35 -11.43 -7.19 3.60
C LYS A 35 -10.15 -7.99 3.39
N VAL A 36 -9.10 -7.65 4.15
CA VAL A 36 -7.74 -8.20 3.99
C VAL A 36 -7.65 -9.70 4.24
N ILE A 37 -8.49 -10.25 5.11
CA ILE A 37 -8.48 -11.68 5.48
C ILE A 37 -8.91 -12.54 4.28
N GLU A 38 -10.05 -12.23 3.67
CA GLU A 38 -10.55 -12.87 2.45
C GLU A 38 -9.57 -12.69 1.29
N ARG A 39 -8.99 -11.47 1.16
CA ARG A 39 -8.07 -11.16 0.08
C ARG A 39 -6.68 -11.74 0.28
N ARG A 40 -6.23 -12.12 1.48
CA ARG A 40 -4.94 -12.82 1.67
C ARG A 40 -5.01 -14.25 1.17
N ALA A 41 -6.07 -14.96 1.54
CA ALA A 41 -6.34 -16.28 1.00
C ALA A 41 -6.57 -16.21 -0.52
N GLU A 42 -7.32 -15.22 -0.99
CA GLU A 42 -7.57 -15.00 -2.43
C GLU A 42 -6.32 -14.52 -3.18
N LEU A 43 -5.48 -13.64 -2.63
CA LEU A 43 -4.24 -13.18 -3.26
C LEU A 43 -3.16 -14.25 -3.23
N ASN A 44 -3.04 -15.03 -2.15
CA ASN A 44 -2.12 -16.17 -2.15
C ASN A 44 -2.60 -17.27 -3.11
N ARG A 45 -3.92 -17.39 -3.35
CA ARG A 45 -4.52 -18.35 -4.30
C ARG A 45 -4.49 -17.85 -5.75
N ILE A 46 -4.69 -16.55 -6.01
CA ILE A 46 -4.64 -15.93 -7.36
C ILE A 46 -3.20 -15.62 -7.78
N ALA A 47 -2.34 -15.21 -6.83
CA ALA A 47 -0.90 -15.09 -7.05
C ALA A 47 -0.18 -16.43 -6.82
N GLY A 48 -0.85 -17.53 -7.21
CA GLY A 48 -0.29 -18.88 -7.18
C GLY A 48 1.12 -18.85 -7.74
N ASP A 49 2.06 -19.25 -6.89
CA ASP A 49 3.51 -19.42 -7.04
C ASP A 49 4.38 -18.22 -7.48
N ASP A 50 3.86 -17.25 -8.23
CA ASP A 50 4.69 -16.24 -8.88
C ASP A 50 4.80 -14.89 -8.14
N MET A 51 3.99 -14.62 -7.10
CA MET A 51 4.09 -13.33 -6.38
C MET A 51 3.89 -13.44 -4.87
N LYS A 52 4.58 -12.58 -4.12
CA LYS A 52 4.54 -12.50 -2.66
C LYS A 52 4.10 -11.13 -2.19
N ILE A 53 3.17 -11.07 -1.22
CA ILE A 53 2.85 -9.84 -0.50
C ILE A 53 3.97 -9.52 0.48
N VAL A 54 4.65 -8.40 0.27
CA VAL A 54 5.76 -7.93 1.11
C VAL A 54 5.25 -7.03 2.23
N ALA A 55 4.30 -6.14 1.95
CA ALA A 55 3.76 -5.23 2.95
C ALA A 55 2.32 -4.85 2.64
N THR A 56 1.55 -4.56 3.68
CA THR A 56 0.22 -3.95 3.53
C THR A 56 0.00 -2.85 4.57
N VAL A 57 -0.80 -1.86 4.19
CA VAL A 57 -1.29 -0.81 5.08
C VAL A 57 -2.79 -0.66 4.89
N THR A 58 -3.56 -0.98 5.93
CA THR A 58 -5.01 -0.79 5.96
C THR A 58 -5.33 0.47 6.72
N MET A 59 -5.99 1.42 6.07
CA MET A 59 -6.26 2.73 6.66
C MET A 59 -7.44 3.45 6.00
N PRO A 60 -8.06 4.40 6.72
CA PRO A 60 -8.78 5.51 6.11
C PRO A 60 -7.98 6.17 5.00
N TRP A 61 -8.64 6.56 3.90
CA TRP A 61 -8.01 7.27 2.80
C TRP A 61 -6.89 6.49 2.09
N ALA A 62 -6.90 5.16 2.17
CA ALA A 62 -5.88 4.29 1.56
C ALA A 62 -5.68 4.54 0.05
N ARG A 63 -6.72 4.89 -0.72
CA ARG A 63 -6.57 5.27 -2.15
C ARG A 63 -5.69 6.51 -2.35
N LYS A 64 -5.73 7.47 -1.42
CA LYS A 64 -4.84 8.64 -1.45
C LYS A 64 -3.40 8.25 -1.09
N CYS A 65 -3.22 7.28 -0.19
CA CYS A 65 -1.90 6.71 0.12
C CYS A 65 -1.29 6.04 -1.12
N GLU A 66 -2.03 5.15 -1.80
CA GLU A 66 -1.61 4.53 -3.06
C GLU A 66 -1.24 5.58 -4.12
N THR A 67 -2.10 6.59 -4.32
CA THR A 67 -1.82 7.67 -5.27
C THR A 67 -0.53 8.42 -4.93
N LEU A 68 -0.30 8.71 -3.64
CA LEU A 68 0.89 9.42 -3.17
C LEU A 68 2.17 8.61 -3.42
N ILE A 69 2.18 7.32 -3.06
CA ILE A 69 3.35 6.47 -3.26
C ILE A 69 3.63 6.25 -4.75
N LEU A 70 2.61 5.97 -5.56
CA LEU A 70 2.76 5.81 -7.01
C LEU A 70 3.30 7.08 -7.64
N ARG A 71 2.78 8.26 -7.27
CA ARG A 71 3.30 9.54 -7.74
C ARG A 71 4.77 9.74 -7.38
N ARG A 72 5.18 9.38 -6.15
CA ARG A 72 6.57 9.49 -5.70
C ARG A 72 7.50 8.55 -6.46
N ILE A 73 7.07 7.30 -6.68
CA ILE A 73 7.86 6.31 -7.43
C ILE A 73 7.98 6.72 -8.90
N ARG A 74 6.89 7.16 -9.53
CA ARG A 74 6.86 7.61 -10.93
C ARG A 74 7.67 8.88 -11.19
N ARG A 75 7.91 9.70 -10.17
CA ARG A 75 8.73 10.92 -10.27
C ARG A 75 10.23 10.64 -10.34
N ASN A 76 10.66 9.42 -10.03
CA ASN A 76 12.07 9.06 -10.13
C ASN A 76 12.40 8.74 -11.60
N PRO A 77 13.27 9.52 -12.27
CA PRO A 77 13.58 9.33 -13.69
C PRO A 77 14.33 8.02 -13.96
N PHE A 78 15.05 7.49 -12.95
CA PHE A 78 15.78 6.23 -13.04
C PHE A 78 14.91 5.00 -12.73
N ARG A 79 13.59 5.19 -12.54
CA ARG A 79 12.66 4.09 -12.26
C ARG A 79 12.14 3.51 -13.57
N LYS A 80 12.57 2.29 -13.90
CA LYS A 80 11.98 1.52 -15.01
C LYS A 80 10.57 1.05 -14.65
N ARG A 81 9.61 1.33 -15.54
CA ARG A 81 8.22 0.84 -15.49
C ARG A 81 8.13 -0.50 -16.21
N ASP A 82 7.14 -1.30 -15.86
CA ASP A 82 6.89 -2.57 -16.53
C ASP A 82 5.68 -2.51 -17.48
N ARG A 83 5.68 -3.39 -18.50
CA ARG A 83 4.60 -3.51 -19.49
C ARG A 83 3.28 -4.02 -18.90
N ARG A 84 3.31 -4.72 -17.77
CA ARG A 84 2.12 -5.27 -17.08
C ARG A 84 1.17 -4.18 -16.56
N GLY A 85 1.60 -2.91 -16.49
CA GLY A 85 0.71 -1.78 -16.16
C GLY A 85 1.37 -0.67 -15.35
N THR A 86 0.63 0.42 -15.11
CA THR A 86 1.15 1.66 -14.50
C THR A 86 1.52 1.55 -13.01
N GLU A 87 1.17 0.43 -12.39
CA GLU A 87 1.42 0.07 -11.00
C GLU A 87 2.61 -0.87 -10.81
N TRP A 88 3.21 -1.33 -11.91
CA TRP A 88 4.34 -2.25 -11.93
C TRP A 88 5.66 -1.51 -12.21
N PHE A 89 6.67 -1.86 -11.43
CA PHE A 89 7.95 -1.19 -11.43
C PHE A 89 9.08 -2.15 -11.16
N TRP A 90 10.24 -1.84 -11.73
CA TRP A 90 11.49 -2.53 -11.42
C TRP A 90 12.23 -1.81 -10.30
N LEU A 91 12.83 -2.56 -9.38
CA LEU A 91 13.81 -2.06 -8.41
C LEU A 91 14.99 -1.42 -9.16
N ARG A 92 15.58 -0.37 -8.56
CA ARG A 92 16.81 0.22 -9.09
C ARG A 92 18.01 -0.63 -8.64
N PRO A 93 19.17 -0.52 -9.31
CA PRO A 93 20.40 -1.11 -8.81
C PRO A 93 20.65 -0.70 -7.34
N GLY A 94 20.95 -1.67 -6.48
CA GLY A 94 21.17 -1.48 -5.04
C GLY A 94 19.93 -1.13 -4.20
N GLU A 95 18.74 -1.12 -4.80
CA GLU A 95 17.48 -0.87 -4.07
C GLU A 95 16.79 -2.18 -3.73
N ASP A 96 16.29 -2.29 -2.50
CA ASP A 96 15.56 -3.46 -2.03
C ASP A 96 14.05 -3.18 -1.87
N VAL A 97 13.24 -4.22 -1.96
CA VAL A 97 11.80 -4.17 -1.78
C VAL A 97 11.43 -3.69 -0.36
N GLN A 98 12.27 -3.93 0.64
CA GLN A 98 12.05 -3.42 1.99
C GLN A 98 12.10 -1.89 2.03
N GLN A 99 12.98 -1.26 1.25
CA GLN A 99 13.03 0.19 1.12
C GLN A 99 11.73 0.75 0.48
N ILE A 100 11.09 -0.03 -0.41
CA ILE A 100 9.77 0.33 -0.96
C ILE A 100 8.67 0.20 0.10
N SER A 101 8.74 -0.84 0.95
CA SER A 101 7.85 -1.01 2.11
C SER A 101 7.95 0.15 3.10
N GLU A 102 9.15 0.66 3.37
CA GLU A 102 9.36 1.86 4.18
C GLU A 102 8.79 3.12 3.53
N ARG A 103 8.93 3.27 2.20
CA ARG A 103 8.31 4.38 1.47
C ARG A 103 6.78 4.33 1.54
N LEU A 104 6.20 3.12 1.53
CA LEU A 104 4.77 2.91 1.74
C LEU A 104 4.34 3.36 3.13
N GLU A 105 5.08 2.97 4.16
CA GLU A 105 4.82 3.44 5.52
C GLU A 105 4.94 4.97 5.64
N LYS A 106 6.00 5.58 5.10
CA LYS A 106 6.16 7.04 5.07
C LYS A 106 5.01 7.75 4.33
N ALA A 107 4.50 7.15 3.25
CA ALA A 107 3.33 7.68 2.55
C ALA A 107 2.06 7.57 3.40
N ALA A 108 1.86 6.45 4.07
CA ALA A 108 0.73 6.24 4.99
C ALA A 108 0.75 7.25 6.14
N ASN A 109 1.90 7.43 6.80
CA ASN A 109 2.08 8.40 7.89
C ASN A 109 1.75 9.82 7.42
N ARG A 110 2.19 10.18 6.20
CA ARG A 110 1.91 11.50 5.63
C ARG A 110 0.41 11.71 5.35
N ILE A 111 -0.28 10.70 4.81
CA ILE A 111 -1.73 10.80 4.56
C ILE A 111 -2.51 10.87 5.87
N GLU A 112 -2.14 10.08 6.87
CA GLU A 112 -2.74 10.16 8.19
C GLU A 112 -2.58 11.56 8.80
N LEU A 113 -1.37 12.12 8.79
CA LEU A 113 -1.13 13.47 9.29
C LEU A 113 -1.98 14.51 8.54
N ILE A 114 -2.00 14.47 7.21
CA ILE A 114 -2.82 15.40 6.40
C ILE A 114 -4.31 15.23 6.73
N ALA A 115 -4.79 14.00 6.88
CA ALA A 115 -6.18 13.73 7.20
C ALA A 115 -6.53 14.22 8.61
N LYS A 116 -5.66 13.98 9.62
CA LYS A 116 -5.82 14.50 10.98
C LYS A 116 -5.85 16.02 11.01
N LEU A 117 -4.94 16.69 10.30
CA LEU A 117 -4.92 18.16 10.19
C LEU A 117 -6.17 18.72 9.52
N LYS A 118 -6.73 17.99 8.56
CA LYS A 118 -8.01 18.33 7.90
C LYS A 118 -9.23 17.88 8.70
N LEU A 119 -9.02 17.40 9.92
CA LEU A 119 -10.00 16.77 10.79
C LEU A 119 -10.74 15.59 10.14
N SER A 120 -10.29 15.11 8.98
CA SER A 120 -10.91 14.10 8.11
C SER A 120 -10.58 12.65 8.51
N TRP A 121 -9.77 12.46 9.56
CA TRP A 121 -9.42 11.15 10.10
C TRP A 121 -10.45 10.72 11.15
N PRO A 122 -11.04 9.52 11.05
CA PRO A 122 -12.04 9.07 12.02
C PRO A 122 -11.41 8.89 13.40
N ARG A 123 -12.11 9.34 14.45
CA ARG A 123 -11.67 9.22 15.84
C ARG A 123 -11.49 7.75 16.21
N GLN A 124 -10.50 7.46 17.06
CA GLN A 124 -10.21 6.11 17.57
C GLN A 124 -9.87 5.06 16.49
N CYS A 125 -9.54 5.50 15.27
CA CYS A 125 -9.12 4.60 14.21
C CYS A 125 -7.60 4.60 14.07
N GLU A 126 -7.03 3.40 14.06
CA GLU A 126 -5.62 3.18 13.78
C GLU A 126 -5.43 2.51 12.43
N LYS A 127 -4.37 2.89 11.73
CA LYS A 127 -3.92 2.19 10.53
C LYS A 127 -3.25 0.88 10.94
N LYS A 128 -3.52 -0.21 10.22
CA LYS A 128 -2.92 -1.52 10.46
C LYS A 128 -1.83 -1.77 9.44
N HIS A 129 -0.62 -2.07 9.92
CA HIS A 129 0.54 -2.37 9.09
C HIS A 129 0.87 -3.85 9.14
N PHE A 130 1.27 -4.41 8.00
CA PHE A 130 1.86 -5.74 7.93
C PHE A 130 3.12 -5.68 7.08
N ARG A 131 4.17 -6.40 7.49
CA ARG A 131 5.40 -6.64 6.73
C ARG A 131 5.71 -8.14 6.77
N SER A 132 5.99 -8.75 5.62
CA SER A 132 6.45 -10.13 5.56
C SER A 132 7.84 -10.21 6.20
N GLY A 133 7.91 -10.75 7.43
CA GLY A 133 9.12 -10.78 8.27
C GLY A 133 8.85 -10.36 9.72
N ALA A 134 7.78 -9.60 9.96
CA ALA A 134 7.21 -9.39 11.29
C ALA A 134 5.96 -10.27 11.41
N GLN A 135 5.93 -11.19 12.38
CA GLN A 135 4.70 -11.93 12.67
C GLN A 135 3.56 -10.92 12.90
N PRO A 136 2.41 -11.05 12.23
CA PRO A 136 1.26 -10.23 12.55
C PRO A 136 0.78 -10.66 13.94
N SER A 137 0.83 -9.76 14.92
CA SER A 137 0.15 -9.93 16.20
C SER A 137 -1.36 -9.88 15.94
N TYR A 138 -1.94 -11.02 15.59
CA TYR A 138 -3.37 -11.24 15.75
C TYR A 138 -3.62 -11.38 17.24
N GLN A 139 -4.13 -10.32 17.87
CA GLN A 139 -4.80 -10.46 19.16
C GLN A 139 -6.05 -11.33 18.94
N LYS A 140 -6.16 -12.37 19.79
CA LYS A 140 -7.27 -13.32 19.86
C LYS A 140 -8.58 -12.63 20.19
#